data_AF-A0A1B1K6D5-F1
#
_entry.id   AF-A0A1B1K6D5-F1
#
_cell.length_a   1.000
_cell.length_b   1.000
_cell.length_c   1.000
_cell.angle_alpha   90.00
_cell.angle_beta   90.00
_cell.angle_gamma   90.00
#
_symmetry.space_group_name_H-M   'P 1'
#
loop_
_entity.id
_entity.type
_entity.pdbx_description
1 polymer ?
#
loop_
_entity_poly.entity_id
_entity_poly.type
_entity_poly.pdbx_seq_one_letter_code
_entity_poly.pdbx_strand_id
1 'polypeptide(L)'
;MKLLLEEGPITASEIGTRLGLSAAGVRRHLDALLDSGEAREASSVAVRHRGRGRPAKYFQITAKGRGRLGHAYDDLAGAAMRQLREVGGDAAITDFARRRVQAIVGSVTPAADHSAEGLETTADAIADAFTTAGFAASTRPVGNGVQICQHHCPVSHVAEEFPELCEAEQEAFAQLLGTHVQRLATIANGDCACTTHVPLVPPSGPT
;
A
#
# COMPACT_ATOMS: atom_id res chain seq x y z
N MET A 1 -18.80 9.96 -2.14
CA MET A 1 -17.62 10.76 -2.55
C MET A 1 -17.61 11.11 -4.03
N LYS A 2 -17.90 10.17 -4.95
CA LYS A 2 -17.93 10.42 -6.41
C LYS A 2 -18.76 11.65 -6.85
N LEU A 3 -19.98 11.82 -6.33
CA LEU A 3 -20.80 13.03 -6.61
C LEU A 3 -20.17 14.35 -6.14
N LEU A 4 -19.37 14.36 -5.06
CA LEU A 4 -18.63 15.56 -4.61
C LEU A 4 -17.43 15.88 -5.53
N LEU A 5 -16.98 14.91 -6.30
CA LEU A 5 -15.90 15.06 -7.29
C LEU A 5 -16.44 15.59 -8.61
N GLU A 6 -17.52 14.98 -9.11
CA GLU A 6 -18.06 15.23 -10.45
C GLU A 6 -18.83 16.55 -10.56
N GLU A 7 -19.52 16.96 -9.50
CA GLU A 7 -20.44 18.11 -9.52
C GLU A 7 -19.87 19.38 -8.88
N GLY A 8 -18.67 19.30 -8.29
CA GLY A 8 -18.13 20.39 -7.49
C GLY A 8 -18.92 20.61 -6.17
N PRO A 9 -19.03 21.85 -5.66
CA PRO A 9 -19.81 22.14 -4.47
C PRO A 9 -21.28 21.73 -4.64
N ILE A 10 -21.76 20.77 -3.85
CA ILE A 10 -23.12 20.21 -3.94
C ILE A 10 -23.76 20.13 -2.55
N THR A 11 -25.09 20.25 -2.47
CA THR A 11 -25.83 20.19 -1.19
C THR A 11 -26.22 18.75 -0.82
N ALA A 12 -26.45 18.52 0.47
CA ALA A 12 -26.96 17.23 0.95
C ALA A 12 -28.33 16.84 0.35
N SER A 13 -29.14 17.83 -0.04
CA SER A 13 -30.45 17.58 -0.67
C SER A 13 -30.28 17.07 -2.10
N GLU A 14 -29.39 17.68 -2.88
CA GLU A 14 -29.11 17.27 -4.26
C GLU A 14 -28.48 15.89 -4.32
N ILE A 15 -27.55 15.60 -3.41
CA ILE A 15 -26.99 14.24 -3.26
C ILE A 15 -28.11 13.26 -2.90
N GLY A 16 -29.00 13.63 -1.96
CA GLY A 16 -30.14 12.80 -1.55
C GLY A 16 -31.06 12.44 -2.71
N THR A 17 -31.45 13.43 -3.51
CA THR A 17 -32.28 13.22 -4.71
C THR A 17 -31.63 12.26 -5.70
N ARG A 18 -30.33 12.41 -5.99
CA ARG A 18 -29.62 11.55 -6.95
C ARG A 18 -29.43 10.12 -6.48
N LEU A 19 -29.25 9.92 -5.17
CA LEU A 19 -29.01 8.60 -4.57
C LEU A 19 -30.28 7.92 -4.05
N GLY A 20 -31.44 8.57 -4.15
CA GLY A 20 -32.69 8.06 -3.57
C GLY A 20 -32.66 8.02 -2.04
N LEU A 21 -31.87 8.88 -1.40
CA LEU A 21 -31.67 8.94 0.06
C LEU A 21 -32.29 10.20 0.65
N SER A 22 -32.67 10.13 1.94
CA SER A 22 -33.10 11.32 2.66
C SER A 22 -31.91 12.27 2.89
N ALA A 23 -32.16 13.58 2.82
CA ALA A 23 -31.12 14.58 3.10
C ALA A 23 -30.51 14.42 4.51
N ALA A 24 -31.27 13.90 5.48
CA ALA A 24 -30.77 13.61 6.82
C ALA A 24 -29.77 12.43 6.82
N GLY A 25 -30.06 11.36 6.07
CA GLY A 25 -29.13 10.24 5.90
C GLY A 25 -27.83 10.67 5.22
N VAL A 26 -27.94 11.47 4.16
CA VAL A 26 -26.77 12.03 3.46
C VAL A 26 -25.91 12.91 4.38
N ARG A 27 -26.53 13.75 5.23
CA ARG A 27 -25.77 14.61 6.16
C ARG A 27 -24.89 13.80 7.11
N ARG A 28 -25.36 12.68 7.66
CA ARG A 28 -24.54 11.81 8.53
C ARG A 28 -23.26 11.33 7.83
N HIS A 29 -23.36 10.99 6.55
CA HIS A 29 -22.19 10.60 5.76
C HIS A 29 -21.28 11.77 5.45
N LEU A 30 -21.84 12.96 5.17
CA LEU A 30 -21.07 14.17 4.94
C LEU A 30 -20.34 14.62 6.20
N ASP A 31 -20.96 14.50 7.38
CA ASP A 31 -20.35 14.82 8.67
C ASP A 31 -19.12 13.92 8.91
N ALA A 32 -19.22 12.61 8.65
CA ALA A 32 -18.07 11.72 8.73
C ALA A 32 -16.93 12.08 7.74
N LEU A 33 -17.28 12.57 6.55
CA LEU A 33 -16.30 13.06 5.56
C LEU A 33 -15.68 14.41 5.98
N LEU A 34 -16.42 15.26 6.68
CA LEU A 34 -15.90 16.49 7.25
C LEU A 34 -14.95 16.21 8.40
N ASP A 35 -15.34 15.32 9.32
CA ASP A 35 -14.54 14.94 10.49
C ASP A 35 -13.21 14.28 10.09
N SER A 36 -13.23 13.48 9.02
CA SER A 36 -12.01 12.89 8.44
C SER A 36 -11.20 13.86 7.57
N GLY A 37 -11.71 15.06 7.28
CA GLY A 37 -11.07 16.06 6.42
C GLY A 37 -11.08 15.71 4.92
N GLU A 38 -11.92 14.77 4.51
CA GLU A 38 -12.07 14.30 3.13
C GLU A 38 -13.05 15.16 2.31
N ALA A 39 -13.97 15.82 2.99
CA ALA A 39 -14.81 16.88 2.46
C ALA A 39 -14.59 18.16 3.28
N ARG A 40 -14.98 19.29 2.71
CA ARG A 40 -15.06 20.58 3.39
C ARG A 40 -16.35 21.29 3.02
N GLU A 41 -16.83 22.15 3.91
CA GLU A 41 -17.88 23.11 3.55
C GLU A 41 -17.32 24.12 2.53
N ALA A 42 -18.10 24.42 1.51
CA ALA A 42 -17.79 25.42 0.50
C ALA A 42 -18.77 26.58 0.61
N SER A 43 -18.27 27.81 0.48
CA SER A 43 -19.14 28.99 0.43
C SER A 43 -19.88 29.04 -0.90
N SER A 44 -21.16 29.43 -0.85
CA SER A 44 -21.97 29.64 -2.04
C SER A 44 -21.54 30.94 -2.74
N VAL A 45 -20.50 30.90 -3.55
CA VAL A 45 -20.07 32.11 -4.31
C VAL A 45 -21.06 32.44 -5.43
N ALA A 46 -21.91 31.50 -5.86
CA ALA A 46 -22.70 31.64 -7.10
C ALA A 46 -24.24 31.65 -6.97
N VAL A 47 -24.83 31.66 -5.77
CA VAL A 47 -26.30 31.65 -5.65
C VAL A 47 -26.80 32.81 -4.79
N ARG A 48 -27.02 33.95 -5.45
CA ARG A 48 -27.98 34.95 -5.00
C ARG A 48 -29.37 34.31 -4.98
N HIS A 49 -29.81 33.74 -3.86
CA HIS A 49 -31.23 33.44 -3.68
C HIS A 49 -31.90 34.36 -2.64
N ARG A 50 -32.78 35.20 -3.19
CA ARG A 50 -33.94 35.78 -2.53
C ARG A 50 -34.85 34.63 -2.09
N GLY A 51 -34.92 34.37 -0.78
CA GLY A 51 -35.86 33.40 -0.20
C GLY A 51 -35.70 33.29 1.32
N ARG A 52 -36.80 33.05 2.05
CA ARG A 52 -36.78 32.81 3.51
C ARG A 52 -36.30 31.39 3.78
N GLY A 53 -35.22 31.24 4.55
CA GLY A 53 -34.67 29.96 5.00
C GLY A 53 -33.19 30.07 5.38
N ARG A 54 -32.69 29.12 6.19
CA ARG A 54 -31.25 29.01 6.48
C ARG A 54 -30.52 28.64 5.18
N PRO A 55 -29.42 29.32 4.80
CA PRO A 55 -28.68 29.02 3.58
C PRO A 55 -28.29 27.53 3.50
N ALA A 56 -28.44 26.92 2.32
CA ALA A 56 -28.02 25.55 2.10
C ALA A 56 -26.49 25.45 2.20
N LYS A 57 -26.00 24.50 3.00
CA LYS A 57 -24.57 24.18 3.07
C LYS A 57 -24.17 23.40 1.81
N TYR A 58 -23.10 23.85 1.16
CA TYR A 58 -22.46 23.15 0.06
C TYR A 58 -21.24 22.40 0.58
N PHE A 59 -21.01 21.22 0.04
CA PHE A 59 -19.90 20.35 0.41
C PHE A 59 -19.06 20.09 -0.83
N GLN A 60 -17.74 20.10 -0.67
CA GLN A 60 -16.79 19.86 -1.73
C GLN A 60 -15.71 18.89 -1.26
N ILE A 61 -15.25 18.01 -2.15
CA ILE A 61 -14.17 17.08 -1.85
C ILE A 61 -12.82 17.80 -1.72
N THR A 62 -12.04 17.43 -0.71
CA THR A 62 -10.68 17.95 -0.47
C THR A 62 -9.64 17.16 -1.27
N ALA A 63 -8.38 17.62 -1.28
CA ALA A 63 -7.28 16.83 -1.84
C ALA A 63 -7.14 15.46 -1.15
N LYS A 64 -7.30 15.42 0.19
CA LYS A 64 -7.32 14.19 0.97
C LYS A 64 -8.44 13.24 0.56
N GLY A 65 -9.66 13.77 0.36
CA GLY A 65 -10.78 12.98 -0.14
C GLY A 65 -10.57 12.47 -1.56
N ARG A 66 -9.94 13.27 -2.44
CA ARG A 66 -9.56 12.83 -3.79
C ARG A 66 -8.59 11.65 -3.76
N GLY A 67 -7.65 11.63 -2.82
CA GLY A 67 -6.70 10.53 -2.63
C GLY A 67 -7.33 9.19 -2.18
N ARG A 68 -8.58 9.19 -1.71
CA ARG A 68 -9.31 7.96 -1.30
C ARG A 68 -10.08 7.28 -2.42
N LEU A 69 -10.24 7.93 -3.57
CA LEU A 69 -10.97 7.37 -4.72
C LEU A 69 -10.05 6.45 -5.54
N GLY A 70 -9.41 5.49 -4.86
CA GLY A 70 -8.25 4.70 -5.31
C GLY A 70 -8.36 4.01 -6.69
N HIS A 71 -7.19 3.52 -7.11
CA HIS A 71 -6.79 2.84 -8.37
C HIS A 71 -6.02 3.69 -9.40
N ALA A 72 -6.12 5.02 -9.40
CA ALA A 72 -5.38 5.83 -10.38
C ALA A 72 -3.85 5.74 -10.26
N TYR A 73 -3.33 5.57 -9.04
CA TYR A 73 -1.88 5.47 -8.81
C TYR A 73 -1.31 4.10 -9.17
N ASP A 74 -2.05 3.02 -8.89
CA ASP A 74 -1.62 1.67 -9.25
C ASP A 74 -1.68 1.49 -10.77
N ASP A 75 -2.73 2.01 -11.42
CA ASP A 75 -2.85 2.04 -12.88
C ASP A 75 -1.71 2.83 -13.53
N LEU A 76 -1.37 4.00 -12.99
CA LEU A 76 -0.26 4.82 -13.48
C LEU A 76 1.08 4.12 -13.27
N ALA A 77 1.29 3.49 -12.10
CA ALA A 77 2.50 2.75 -11.80
C ALA A 77 2.66 1.53 -12.73
N GLY A 78 1.59 0.76 -12.95
CA GLY A 78 1.57 -0.35 -13.90
C GLY A 78 1.84 0.12 -15.33
N ALA A 79 1.23 1.22 -15.77
CA ALA A 79 1.52 1.81 -17.08
C ALA A 79 2.98 2.25 -17.23
N ALA A 80 3.57 2.86 -16.20
CA ALA A 80 4.97 3.25 -16.21
C ALA A 80 5.91 2.03 -16.27
N MET A 81 5.60 0.97 -15.52
CA MET A 81 6.37 -0.29 -15.54
C MET A 81 6.29 -0.98 -16.90
N ARG A 82 5.10 -1.01 -17.54
CA ARG A 82 4.96 -1.52 -18.92
C ARG A 82 5.83 -0.71 -19.90
N GLN A 83 5.77 0.61 -19.84
CA GLN A 83 6.60 1.47 -20.68
C GLN A 83 8.10 1.24 -20.45
N LEU A 84 8.51 1.04 -19.20
CA LEU A 84 9.90 0.72 -18.86
C LEU A 84 10.34 -0.61 -19.48
N ARG A 85 9.47 -1.64 -19.45
CA ARG A 85 9.73 -2.93 -20.08
C ARG A 85 9.81 -2.78 -21.60
N GLU A 86 8.94 -2.00 -22.22
CA GLU A 86 8.96 -1.77 -23.67
C GLU A 86 10.26 -1.10 -24.15
N VAL A 87 10.76 -0.11 -23.41
CA VAL A 87 11.95 0.66 -23.81
C VAL A 87 13.25 -0.05 -23.41
N GLY A 88 13.28 -0.68 -22.22
CA GLY A 88 14.50 -1.22 -21.61
C GLY A 88 14.56 -2.75 -21.51
N GLY A 89 13.51 -3.46 -21.92
CA GLY A 89 13.39 -4.91 -21.77
C GLY A 89 13.23 -5.36 -20.33
N ASP A 90 13.21 -6.69 -20.13
CA ASP A 90 13.04 -7.29 -18.80
C ASP A 90 14.17 -6.95 -17.83
N ALA A 91 15.40 -6.79 -18.34
CA ALA A 91 16.54 -6.38 -17.52
C ALA A 91 16.32 -5.02 -16.84
N ALA A 92 15.64 -4.07 -17.50
CA ALA A 92 15.32 -2.78 -16.91
C ALA A 92 14.34 -2.91 -15.74
N ILE A 93 13.40 -3.87 -15.82
CA ILE A 93 12.45 -4.18 -14.75
C ILE A 93 13.18 -4.82 -13.57
N THR A 94 14.02 -5.82 -13.80
CA THR A 94 14.83 -6.46 -12.76
C THR A 94 15.73 -5.44 -12.05
N ASP A 95 16.40 -4.57 -12.81
CA ASP A 95 17.27 -3.54 -12.24
C ASP A 95 16.49 -2.48 -11.44
N PHE A 96 15.30 -2.10 -11.92
CA PHE A 96 14.41 -1.22 -11.17
C PHE A 96 13.98 -1.87 -9.85
N ALA A 97 13.54 -3.13 -9.89
CA ALA A 97 13.12 -3.89 -8.72
C ALA A 97 14.24 -3.98 -7.67
N ARG A 98 15.46 -4.31 -8.10
CA ARG A 98 16.66 -4.33 -7.25
C ARG A 98 16.94 -2.97 -6.63
N ARG A 99 16.96 -1.90 -7.42
CA ARG A 99 17.17 -0.54 -6.90
C ARG A 99 16.09 -0.14 -5.89
N ARG A 100 14.83 -0.51 -6.15
CA ARG A 100 13.72 -0.22 -5.26
C ARG A 100 13.88 -0.92 -3.91
N VAL A 101 14.15 -2.22 -3.87
CA VAL A 101 14.34 -2.92 -2.59
C VAL A 101 15.58 -2.40 -1.86
N GLN A 102 16.67 -2.10 -2.56
CA GLN A 102 17.87 -1.52 -1.95
C GLN A 102 17.59 -0.15 -1.31
N ALA A 103 16.69 0.66 -1.87
CA ALA A 103 16.25 1.90 -1.24
C ALA A 103 15.47 1.68 0.07
N ILE A 104 14.82 0.51 0.24
CA ILE A 104 14.11 0.14 1.47
C ILE A 104 15.09 -0.40 2.51
N VAL A 105 15.97 -1.33 2.12
CA VAL A 105 16.84 -2.06 3.06
C VAL A 105 18.24 -1.48 3.18
N GLY A 106 18.56 -0.38 2.50
CA GLY A 106 19.93 0.15 2.41
C GLY A 106 20.56 0.57 3.74
N SER A 107 19.77 0.76 4.79
CA SER A 107 20.25 1.01 6.16
C SER A 107 20.33 -0.24 7.04
N VAL A 108 19.90 -1.41 6.54
CA VAL A 108 19.93 -2.67 7.29
C VAL A 108 21.33 -3.25 7.22
N THR A 109 21.92 -3.50 8.39
CA THR A 109 23.22 -4.19 8.48
C THR A 109 23.02 -5.68 8.19
N PRO A 110 23.80 -6.28 7.27
CA PRO A 110 23.79 -7.72 7.06
C PRO A 110 24.10 -8.49 8.34
N ALA A 111 23.58 -9.72 8.44
CA ALA A 111 23.87 -10.61 9.57
C ALA A 111 25.38 -10.84 9.70
N ALA A 112 25.91 -10.60 10.90
CA ALA A 112 27.35 -10.70 11.16
C ALA A 112 27.84 -12.16 11.16
N ASP A 113 26.96 -13.08 11.53
CA ASP A 113 27.16 -14.52 11.52
C ASP A 113 25.83 -15.26 11.28
N HIS A 114 25.89 -16.59 11.20
CA HIS A 114 24.72 -17.45 11.05
C HIS A 114 24.20 -17.99 12.38
N SER A 115 24.46 -17.30 13.49
CA SER A 115 23.82 -17.63 14.77
C SER A 115 22.32 -17.34 14.69
N ALA A 116 21.52 -18.07 15.48
CA ALA A 116 20.08 -17.84 15.52
C ALA A 116 19.76 -16.38 15.92
N GLU A 117 20.47 -15.84 16.92
CA GLU A 117 20.29 -14.46 17.39
C GLU A 117 20.66 -13.42 16.32
N GLY A 118 21.76 -13.64 15.58
CA GLY A 118 22.17 -12.76 14.48
C GLY A 118 21.16 -12.74 13.34
N LEU A 119 20.66 -13.91 12.93
CA LEU A 119 19.66 -14.03 11.88
C LEU A 119 18.30 -13.45 12.28
N GLU A 120 17.85 -13.68 13.51
CA GLU A 120 16.61 -13.09 14.04
C GLU A 120 16.73 -11.56 14.10
N THR A 121 17.84 -11.03 14.62
CA THR A 121 18.08 -9.58 14.69
C THR A 121 18.06 -8.93 13.30
N THR A 122 18.70 -9.55 12.30
CA THR A 122 18.66 -9.04 10.93
C THR A 122 17.27 -9.19 10.30
N ALA A 123 16.53 -10.27 10.58
CA ALA A 123 15.16 -10.43 10.10
C ALA A 123 14.22 -9.36 10.68
N ASP A 124 14.37 -9.01 11.95
CA ASP A 124 13.63 -7.93 12.60
C ASP A 124 13.95 -6.58 11.95
N ALA A 125 15.23 -6.29 11.72
CA ALA A 125 15.65 -5.06 11.05
C ALA A 125 15.11 -4.96 9.61
N ILE A 126 15.01 -6.08 8.87
CA ILE A 126 14.35 -6.13 7.56
C ILE A 126 12.86 -5.81 7.70
N ALA A 127 12.16 -6.42 8.67
CA ALA A 127 10.74 -6.16 8.89
C ALA A 127 10.47 -4.68 9.24
N ASP A 128 11.31 -4.06 10.08
CA ASP A 128 11.21 -2.65 10.44
C ASP A 128 11.44 -1.71 9.24
N ALA A 129 12.41 -2.03 8.38
CA ALA A 129 12.67 -1.29 7.16
C ALA A 129 11.46 -1.32 6.21
N PHE A 130 10.86 -2.49 6.02
CA PHE A 130 9.66 -2.63 5.20
C PHE A 130 8.45 -1.93 5.84
N THR A 131 8.31 -2.00 7.15
CA THR A 131 7.25 -1.26 7.86
C THR A 131 7.37 0.24 7.65
N THR A 132 8.58 0.79 7.73
CA THR A 132 8.86 2.19 7.42
C THR A 132 8.53 2.54 5.97
N ALA A 133 8.73 1.61 5.04
CA ALA A 133 8.36 1.76 3.63
C ALA A 133 6.84 1.57 3.34
N GLY A 134 6.00 1.44 4.38
CA GLY A 134 4.54 1.35 4.24
C GLY A 134 4.00 -0.07 4.06
N PHE A 135 4.84 -1.09 4.23
CA PHE A 135 4.37 -2.46 4.40
C PHE A 135 3.86 -2.65 5.83
N ALA A 136 2.99 -3.64 6.06
CA ALA A 136 2.65 -4.06 7.43
C ALA A 136 3.47 -5.31 7.75
N ALA A 137 4.75 -5.12 8.06
CA ALA A 137 5.72 -6.20 8.19
C ALA A 137 6.02 -6.55 9.65
N SER A 138 6.26 -7.83 9.92
CA SER A 138 6.65 -8.36 11.23
C SER A 138 7.44 -9.64 11.09
N THR A 139 8.10 -10.07 12.16
CA THR A 139 8.71 -11.38 12.27
C THR A 139 7.92 -12.27 13.23
N ARG A 140 8.04 -13.59 13.03
CA ARG A 140 7.56 -14.57 14.00
C ARG A 140 8.45 -15.82 14.01
N PRO A 141 8.79 -16.39 15.18
CA PRO A 141 9.47 -17.67 15.24
C PRO A 141 8.51 -18.79 14.78
N VAL A 142 9.01 -19.71 13.94
CA VAL A 142 8.24 -20.86 13.42
C VAL A 142 9.16 -22.08 13.27
N GLY A 143 8.88 -23.11 14.07
CA GLY A 143 9.68 -24.34 14.06
C GLY A 143 11.15 -24.06 14.40
N ASN A 144 12.05 -24.44 13.51
CA ASN A 144 13.50 -24.24 13.56
C ASN A 144 13.97 -23.04 12.72
N GLY A 145 13.09 -22.06 12.50
CA GLY A 145 13.44 -20.81 11.83
C GLY A 145 12.58 -19.62 12.26
N VAL A 146 12.75 -18.50 11.58
CA VAL A 146 11.93 -17.29 11.70
C VAL A 146 11.19 -17.06 10.37
N GLN A 147 10.04 -16.40 10.42
CA GLN A 147 9.33 -15.95 9.22
C GLN A 147 9.21 -14.44 9.23
N ILE A 148 9.54 -13.82 8.10
CA ILE A 148 9.22 -12.42 7.80
C ILE A 148 7.85 -12.43 7.12
N CYS A 149 6.87 -11.80 7.76
CA CYS A 149 5.49 -11.71 7.31
C CYS A 149 5.19 -10.27 6.86
N GLN A 150 4.49 -10.09 5.75
CA GLN A 150 3.96 -8.79 5.32
C GLN A 150 2.45 -8.93 5.09
N HIS A 151 1.66 -8.28 5.93
CA HIS A 151 0.18 -8.30 5.87
C HIS A 151 -0.40 -7.20 4.98
N HIS A 152 0.46 -6.30 4.48
CA HIS A 152 0.12 -5.28 3.50
C HIS A 152 1.33 -5.06 2.60
N CYS A 153 1.11 -5.07 1.29
CA CYS A 153 2.09 -4.72 0.28
C CYS A 153 1.54 -3.54 -0.55
N PRO A 154 2.15 -2.35 -0.45
CA PRO A 154 1.66 -1.15 -1.13
C PRO A 154 1.82 -1.21 -2.66
N VAL A 155 2.51 -2.22 -3.19
CA VAL A 155 2.73 -2.42 -4.64
C VAL A 155 2.19 -3.77 -5.12
N SER A 156 1.33 -4.43 -4.32
CA SER A 156 0.81 -5.77 -4.63
C SER A 156 0.17 -5.87 -6.00
N HIS A 157 -0.67 -4.88 -6.37
CA HIS A 157 -1.34 -4.88 -7.68
C HIS A 157 -0.36 -4.74 -8.85
N VAL A 158 0.73 -3.98 -8.70
CA VAL A 158 1.78 -3.89 -9.72
C VAL A 158 2.59 -5.19 -9.75
N ALA A 159 2.86 -5.78 -8.60
CA ALA A 159 3.62 -7.03 -8.49
C ALA A 159 2.89 -8.25 -9.09
N GLU A 160 1.56 -8.19 -9.26
CA GLU A 160 0.79 -9.19 -10.02
C GLU A 160 1.25 -9.30 -11.48
N GLU A 161 1.60 -8.17 -12.13
CA GLU A 161 2.07 -8.11 -13.52
C GLU A 161 3.61 -8.14 -13.62
N PHE A 162 4.31 -7.72 -12.56
CA PHE A 162 5.76 -7.59 -12.50
C PHE A 162 6.35 -8.36 -11.30
N PRO A 163 6.41 -9.71 -11.37
CA PRO A 163 6.88 -10.56 -10.27
C PRO A 163 8.35 -10.31 -9.89
N GLU A 164 9.14 -9.69 -10.76
CA GLU A 164 10.52 -9.28 -10.49
C GLU A 164 10.63 -8.41 -9.23
N LEU A 165 9.57 -7.68 -8.87
CA LEU A 165 9.48 -6.92 -7.62
C LEU A 165 9.57 -7.85 -6.40
N CYS A 166 8.81 -8.95 -6.39
CA CYS A 166 8.84 -9.93 -5.32
C CYS A 166 10.14 -10.74 -5.30
N GLU A 167 10.69 -11.07 -6.47
CA GLU A 167 11.94 -11.79 -6.62
C GLU A 167 13.13 -10.98 -6.08
N ALA A 168 13.21 -9.69 -6.42
CA ALA A 168 14.24 -8.80 -5.91
C ALA A 168 14.17 -8.65 -4.37
N GLU A 169 12.97 -8.63 -3.79
CA GLU A 169 12.81 -8.65 -2.34
C GLU A 169 13.38 -9.93 -1.71
N GLN A 170 13.07 -11.09 -2.28
CA GLN A 170 13.59 -12.36 -1.80
C GLN A 170 15.12 -12.43 -1.93
N GLU A 171 15.68 -11.95 -3.05
CA GLU A 171 17.12 -11.87 -3.29
C GLU A 171 17.80 -10.98 -2.23
N ALA A 172 17.24 -9.79 -1.95
CA ALA A 172 17.76 -8.89 -0.93
C ALA A 172 17.72 -9.51 0.48
N PHE A 173 16.65 -10.23 0.82
CA PHE A 173 16.56 -10.93 2.10
C PHE A 173 17.65 -11.99 2.23
N ALA A 174 17.83 -12.82 1.20
CA ALA A 174 18.88 -13.84 1.19
C ALA A 174 20.28 -13.22 1.35
N GLN A 175 20.54 -12.10 0.67
CA GLN A 175 21.82 -11.39 0.76
C GLN A 175 22.08 -10.83 2.17
N LEU A 176 21.09 -10.16 2.77
CA LEU A 176 21.23 -9.56 4.10
C LEU A 176 21.36 -10.61 5.20
N LEU A 177 20.61 -11.71 5.10
CA LEU A 177 20.64 -12.79 6.09
C LEU A 177 21.83 -13.74 5.86
N GLY A 178 22.48 -13.68 4.70
CA GLY A 178 23.59 -14.57 4.33
C GLY A 178 23.20 -16.05 4.25
N THR A 179 21.90 -16.36 4.20
CA THR A 179 21.38 -17.74 4.12
C THR A 179 20.28 -17.83 3.08
N HIS A 180 19.97 -19.04 2.65
CA HIS A 180 18.83 -19.25 1.77
C HIS A 180 17.53 -18.90 2.50
N VAL A 181 16.64 -18.21 1.80
CA VAL A 181 15.28 -17.92 2.29
C VAL A 181 14.25 -18.44 1.31
N GLN A 182 13.14 -18.94 1.85
CA GLN A 182 12.07 -19.53 1.06
C GLN A 182 10.81 -18.67 1.12
N ARG A 183 10.40 -18.08 -0.01
CA ARG A 183 9.10 -17.45 -0.13
C ARG A 183 8.01 -18.54 -0.14
N LEU A 184 7.08 -18.46 0.79
CA LEU A 184 6.00 -19.44 0.97
C LEU A 184 4.66 -18.95 0.40
N ALA A 185 4.41 -17.65 0.48
CA ALA A 185 3.17 -17.02 0.02
C ALA A 185 3.42 -15.57 -0.40
N THR A 186 2.58 -15.02 -1.26
CA THR A 186 2.64 -13.61 -1.69
C THR A 186 1.25 -13.04 -1.92
N ILE A 187 1.02 -11.81 -1.44
CA ILE A 187 -0.23 -11.07 -1.70
C ILE A 187 -0.48 -10.93 -3.21
N ALA A 188 0.57 -10.75 -4.01
CA ALA A 188 0.47 -10.68 -5.47
C ALA A 188 -0.07 -11.97 -6.14
N ASN A 189 0.01 -13.12 -5.46
CA ASN A 189 -0.60 -14.38 -5.92
C ASN A 189 -1.99 -14.61 -5.32
N GLY A 190 -2.57 -13.62 -4.63
CA GLY A 190 -3.86 -13.70 -3.97
C GLY A 190 -3.83 -14.26 -2.54
N ASP A 191 -2.66 -14.45 -1.95
CA ASP A 191 -2.55 -14.87 -0.55
C ASP A 191 -2.92 -13.74 0.42
N CYS A 192 -3.28 -14.09 1.66
CA CYS A 192 -3.63 -13.10 2.68
C CYS A 192 -2.43 -12.32 3.25
N ALA A 193 -1.20 -12.80 3.01
CA ALA A 193 0.05 -12.16 3.42
C ALA A 193 1.21 -12.72 2.60
N CYS A 194 2.26 -11.90 2.41
CA CYS A 194 3.54 -12.43 1.97
C CYS A 194 4.23 -13.09 3.17
N THR A 195 4.80 -14.28 2.98
CA THR A 195 5.58 -14.95 4.04
C THR A 195 6.88 -15.50 3.47
N THR A 196 7.99 -15.15 4.11
CA THR A 196 9.32 -15.66 3.76
C THR A 196 9.90 -16.36 4.97
N HIS A 197 10.27 -17.63 4.82
CA HIS A 197 10.93 -18.40 5.86
C HIS A 197 12.45 -18.27 5.79
N VAL A 198 13.05 -18.07 6.96
CA VAL A 198 14.48 -17.99 7.20
C VAL A 198 14.86 -19.12 8.14
N PRO A 199 15.66 -20.12 7.70
CA PRO A 199 16.10 -21.19 8.56
C PRO A 199 17.15 -20.68 9.57
N LEU A 200 16.97 -20.99 10.87
CA LEU A 200 17.91 -20.63 11.94
C LEU A 200 18.87 -21.78 12.29
N VAL A 201 18.62 -22.97 11.75
CA VAL A 201 19.49 -24.15 11.86
C VAL A 201 19.86 -24.57 10.45
N PRO A 202 21.15 -24.82 10.12
CA PRO A 202 21.51 -25.36 8.82
C PRO A 202 20.76 -26.69 8.62
N PRO A 203 20.27 -26.98 7.40
CA PRO A 203 19.60 -28.25 7.15
C PRO A 203 20.56 -29.38 7.51
N SER A 204 20.15 -30.24 8.44
CA SER A 204 20.81 -31.51 8.69
C SER A 204 20.77 -32.30 7.38
N GLY A 205 21.91 -32.40 6.70
CA GLY A 205 22.04 -33.18 5.48
C GLY A 205 21.62 -34.63 5.72
N PRO A 206 21.06 -35.33 4.72
CA PRO A 206 20.68 -36.72 4.87
C PRO A 206 21.94 -37.56 5.11
N THR A 207 21.92 -38.34 6.19
CA THR A 207 22.85 -39.46 6.47
C THR A 207 22.65 -40.58 5.46
#